data_AF-A0A835B928-F1
#
_entry.id   AF-A0A835B928-F1
#
_cell.length_a   1.000
_cell.length_b   1.000
_cell.length_c   1.000
_cell.angle_alpha   90.00
_cell.angle_beta   90.00
_cell.angle_gamma   90.00
#
_symmetry.space_group_name_H-M   'P 1'
#
loop_
_entity.id
_entity.type
_entity.pdbx_description
1 polymer ?
#
loop_
_entity_poly.entity_id
_entity_poly.type
_entity_poly.pdbx_seq_one_letter_code
_entity_poly.pdbx_strand_id
1 'polypeptide(L)'
;MGHKNKEGGNKNKTATGGEAINKATGGKKKKATGDASSSSSLPAPSVAFNPKDVTGPFELLDMSIAALHDKRASASTRESALSSLAAALERVLPLDEATDARPLVVFALCGASIKKGNTTSPTSGKEARLAFRAVGLLALTLLNGGSTEILAESFPMLAKTLQFAPAMEAATVIAALDCLAAVTFAGALGPEEAERSLKAIWSVIFPNPKSATVASTKVTPQVLAAAASTWTFLVTTASLTDAAQRKSERAAWTATVASLASLLDAADDRAVRMAAGEAMAVCVELNLTQHASRKDMEAVIARVSDLAAEAGGKGADKTLFVEQKVMFRQILAFMERGERAPTVAVRTTSSEKKEMIKASTWAKIAQLNFLRRFLGGGFLAHVKGNKMFKETFDVGADEKAALSIAKRKLNVKLKQKVMKMNRELSWAVKNVYCLPQGAQPPESNKPDQLLKLGWH
;
A
#
# COMPACT_ATOMS: atom_id res chain seq x y z
N MET A 1 61.57 32.16 -30.06
CA MET A 1 60.50 32.25 -31.07
C MET A 1 59.19 32.24 -30.28
N GLY A 2 58.31 33.24 -30.27
CA GLY A 2 58.09 34.37 -31.20
C GLY A 2 57.09 33.96 -32.30
N HIS A 3 55.96 34.62 -32.58
CA HIS A 3 55.32 35.87 -32.06
C HIS A 3 53.85 35.56 -31.66
N LYS A 4 53.20 36.18 -30.66
CA LYS A 4 52.79 37.60 -30.42
C LYS A 4 51.68 38.14 -31.36
N ASN A 5 50.56 38.54 -30.73
CA ASN A 5 49.68 39.68 -31.09
C ASN A 5 48.69 39.52 -32.30
N LYS A 6 47.56 40.26 -32.40
CA LYS A 6 46.97 41.29 -31.49
C LYS A 6 45.44 41.43 -31.58
N GLU A 7 44.94 42.17 -30.59
CA GLU A 7 43.61 42.76 -30.34
C GLU A 7 42.97 43.56 -31.51
N GLY A 8 41.64 43.77 -31.39
CA GLY A 8 40.94 44.98 -31.85
C GLY A 8 39.96 44.79 -33.03
N GLY A 9 38.77 45.41 -33.06
CA GLY A 9 38.08 46.19 -32.02
C GLY A 9 37.02 47.17 -32.58
N ASN A 10 36.31 47.86 -31.68
CA ASN A 10 35.44 49.04 -31.91
C ASN A 10 34.13 48.90 -32.73
N LYS A 11 33.00 49.31 -32.08
CA LYS A 11 32.04 50.38 -32.48
C LYS A 11 31.30 50.32 -33.84
N ASN A 12 30.15 50.98 -34.04
CA ASN A 12 29.03 51.51 -33.22
C ASN A 12 28.00 52.10 -34.23
N LYS A 13 26.85 52.62 -33.75
CA LYS A 13 25.76 53.30 -34.50
C LYS A 13 24.82 52.32 -35.25
N THR A 14 23.50 52.27 -35.05
CA THR A 14 22.40 53.28 -34.97
C THR A 14 22.03 53.92 -36.31
N ALA A 15 20.84 53.61 -36.83
CA ALA A 15 19.74 54.56 -37.04
C ALA A 15 18.46 53.88 -37.60
N THR A 16 17.31 54.54 -37.43
CA THR A 16 16.06 54.58 -38.24
C THR A 16 15.88 53.61 -39.42
N GLY A 17 14.70 53.06 -39.71
CA GLY A 17 13.32 53.43 -39.30
C GLY A 17 12.45 53.73 -40.53
N GLY A 18 11.15 53.34 -40.52
CA GLY A 18 10.24 53.60 -41.65
C GLY A 18 8.89 52.90 -41.54
N GLU A 19 7.80 53.64 -41.73
CA GLU A 19 6.42 53.15 -41.76
C GLU A 19 5.84 53.08 -43.18
N ALA A 20 5.02 52.07 -43.44
CA ALA A 20 3.91 52.03 -44.42
C ALA A 20 3.14 50.72 -44.13
N ILE A 21 1.91 50.68 -43.63
CA ILE A 21 0.68 51.35 -44.09
C ILE A 21 0.48 51.19 -45.61
N ASN A 22 -0.34 50.21 -45.99
CA ASN A 22 -1.32 50.42 -47.05
C ASN A 22 -2.57 49.55 -46.86
N LYS A 23 -3.73 50.06 -47.32
CA LYS A 23 -5.07 49.55 -46.96
C LYS A 23 -6.09 49.99 -48.00
N ALA A 24 -6.76 49.07 -48.69
CA ALA A 24 -8.09 49.31 -49.31
C ALA A 24 -8.76 48.02 -49.85
N THR A 25 -10.10 47.97 -49.69
CA THR A 25 -11.17 47.43 -50.57
C THR A 25 -10.85 46.40 -51.68
N GLY A 26 -11.72 45.42 -51.98
CA GLY A 26 -13.07 45.12 -51.46
C GLY A 26 -14.05 44.71 -52.58
N GLY A 27 -15.01 43.81 -52.29
CA GLY A 27 -16.05 43.44 -53.27
C GLY A 27 -16.97 42.29 -52.83
N LYS A 28 -18.29 42.48 -52.92
CA LYS A 28 -19.30 41.43 -52.71
C LYS A 28 -19.59 40.69 -54.03
N LYS A 29 -19.78 39.37 -53.98
CA LYS A 29 -20.66 38.66 -54.91
C LYS A 29 -21.34 37.48 -54.21
N LYS A 30 -22.67 37.37 -54.35
CA LYS A 30 -23.43 36.21 -53.87
C LYS A 30 -23.24 35.04 -54.84
N LYS A 31 -23.09 33.82 -54.31
CA LYS A 31 -23.61 32.59 -54.92
C LYS A 31 -24.01 31.64 -53.80
N ALA A 32 -25.17 31.01 -53.91
CA ALA A 32 -25.67 30.04 -52.93
C ALA A 32 -25.79 28.67 -53.59
N THR A 33 -25.30 27.62 -52.92
CA THR A 33 -25.55 26.18 -53.18
C THR A 33 -24.85 25.35 -52.10
N GLY A 34 -25.51 24.30 -51.60
CA GLY A 34 -24.86 23.16 -50.96
C GLY A 34 -24.90 23.13 -49.42
N ASP A 35 -25.64 22.17 -48.87
CA ASP A 35 -25.72 21.89 -47.44
C ASP A 35 -24.47 21.19 -46.91
N ALA A 36 -23.98 21.63 -45.74
CA ALA A 36 -22.99 20.92 -44.95
C ALA A 36 -23.14 21.31 -43.48
N SER A 37 -24.05 20.63 -42.75
CA SER A 37 -24.28 20.80 -41.31
C SER A 37 -23.10 20.31 -40.48
N SER A 38 -22.00 21.06 -40.52
CA SER A 38 -20.79 20.85 -39.75
C SER A 38 -21.05 21.22 -38.29
N SER A 39 -21.58 20.26 -37.53
CA SER A 39 -21.77 20.38 -36.09
C SER A 39 -20.41 20.44 -35.38
N SER A 40 -19.84 21.65 -35.32
CA SER A 40 -18.65 21.97 -34.53
C SER A 40 -19.00 21.82 -33.04
N SER A 41 -18.89 20.60 -32.53
CA SER A 41 -19.06 20.28 -31.12
C SER A 41 -17.99 21.02 -30.31
N LEU A 42 -18.41 22.12 -29.69
CA LEU A 42 -17.59 22.83 -28.71
C LEU A 42 -17.07 21.81 -27.69
N PRO A 43 -15.77 21.82 -27.36
CA PRO A 43 -15.26 20.93 -26.32
C PRO A 43 -15.98 21.27 -25.02
N ALA A 44 -16.69 20.29 -24.44
CA ALA A 44 -17.29 20.45 -23.13
C ALA A 44 -16.21 20.92 -22.15
N PRO A 45 -16.48 21.94 -21.30
CA PRO A 45 -15.49 22.47 -20.40
C PRO A 45 -15.00 21.34 -19.48
N SER A 46 -13.70 21.05 -19.52
CA SER A 46 -13.08 20.13 -18.57
C SER A 46 -13.25 20.72 -17.18
N VAL A 47 -14.15 20.12 -16.38
CA VAL A 47 -14.39 20.54 -14.99
C VAL A 47 -13.06 20.52 -14.26
N ALA A 48 -12.57 21.69 -13.87
CA ALA A 48 -11.25 21.81 -13.26
C ALA A 48 -11.24 21.06 -11.93
N PHE A 49 -10.37 20.05 -11.81
CA PHE A 49 -10.28 19.22 -10.62
C PHE A 49 -9.75 20.04 -9.44
N ASN A 50 -10.65 20.56 -8.60
CA ASN A 50 -10.31 21.32 -7.40
C ASN A 50 -10.78 20.62 -6.11
N PRO A 51 -9.96 19.72 -5.54
CA PRO A 51 -10.31 18.97 -4.32
C PRO A 51 -10.28 19.81 -3.03
N LYS A 52 -10.01 21.11 -3.10
CA LYS A 52 -9.94 21.99 -1.92
C LYS A 52 -11.30 22.48 -1.45
N ASP A 53 -12.24 22.62 -2.38
CA ASP A 53 -13.57 23.19 -2.12
C ASP A 53 -14.55 22.13 -1.60
N VAL A 54 -14.23 20.86 -1.84
CA VAL A 54 -15.05 19.69 -1.50
C VAL A 54 -14.82 19.27 -0.05
N THR A 55 -15.89 19.28 0.75
CA THR A 55 -15.85 18.91 2.17
C THR A 55 -16.40 17.51 2.46
N GLY A 56 -17.32 17.00 1.63
CA GLY A 56 -17.91 15.68 1.78
C GLY A 56 -16.95 14.56 1.34
N PRO A 57 -16.74 13.48 2.12
CA PRO A 57 -15.80 12.43 1.74
C PRO A 57 -16.31 11.55 0.57
N PHE A 58 -17.63 11.37 0.43
CA PHE A 58 -18.24 10.73 -0.74
C PHE A 58 -18.14 11.60 -2.00
N GLU A 59 -18.35 12.91 -1.87
CA GLU A 59 -18.20 13.88 -2.96
C GLU A 59 -16.75 13.94 -3.46
N LEU A 60 -15.79 13.93 -2.52
CA LEU A 60 -14.36 13.88 -2.83
C LEU A 60 -13.97 12.58 -3.54
N LEU A 61 -14.59 11.46 -3.14
CA LEU A 61 -14.45 10.16 -3.79
C LEU A 61 -14.99 10.19 -5.22
N ASP A 62 -16.23 10.63 -5.43
CA ASP A 62 -16.88 10.67 -6.75
C ASP A 62 -16.18 11.62 -7.73
N MET A 63 -15.78 12.81 -7.27
CA MET A 63 -14.97 13.73 -8.08
C MET A 63 -13.59 13.15 -8.42
N SER A 64 -12.97 12.40 -7.51
CA SER A 64 -11.69 11.73 -7.78
C SER A 64 -11.84 10.58 -8.78
N ILE A 65 -12.93 9.81 -8.70
CA ILE A 65 -13.29 8.78 -9.68
C ILE A 65 -13.48 9.42 -11.07
N ALA A 66 -14.24 10.51 -11.17
CA ALA A 66 -14.47 11.23 -12.43
C ALA A 66 -13.16 11.73 -13.06
N ALA A 67 -12.26 12.33 -12.26
CA ALA A 67 -10.95 12.80 -12.72
C ALA A 67 -9.99 11.68 -13.15
N LEU A 68 -10.18 10.45 -12.66
CA LEU A 68 -9.42 9.27 -13.09
C LEU A 68 -10.06 8.56 -14.30
N HIS A 69 -11.37 8.73 -14.52
CA HIS A 69 -12.07 8.28 -15.73
C HIS A 69 -11.71 9.10 -16.97
N ASP A 70 -11.39 10.39 -16.83
CA ASP A 70 -11.02 11.22 -17.97
C ASP A 70 -9.68 10.77 -18.58
N LYS A 71 -9.77 10.18 -19.77
CA LYS A 71 -8.63 9.75 -20.58
C LYS A 71 -7.73 10.92 -21.04
N ARG A 72 -8.21 12.17 -20.92
CA ARG A 72 -7.47 13.41 -21.23
C ARG A 72 -6.83 14.06 -19.99
N ALA A 73 -7.12 13.57 -18.78
CA ALA A 73 -6.57 14.12 -17.54
C ALA A 73 -5.04 14.06 -17.53
N SER A 74 -4.39 15.19 -17.19
CA SER A 74 -2.92 15.28 -17.12
C SER A 74 -2.36 14.35 -16.03
N ALA A 75 -1.06 14.05 -16.09
CA ALA A 75 -0.40 13.26 -15.05
C ALA A 75 -0.55 13.90 -13.65
N SER A 76 -0.38 15.22 -13.53
CA SER A 76 -0.60 15.94 -12.27
C SER A 76 -2.06 15.91 -11.81
N THR A 77 -3.03 15.92 -12.73
CA THR A 77 -4.45 15.76 -12.40
C THR A 77 -4.71 14.37 -11.81
N ARG A 78 -4.20 13.30 -12.44
CA ARG A 78 -4.36 11.92 -11.95
C ARG A 78 -3.65 11.68 -10.62
N GLU A 79 -2.44 12.21 -10.43
CA GLU A 79 -1.77 12.19 -9.12
C GLU A 79 -2.59 12.90 -8.05
N SER A 80 -3.12 14.09 -8.34
CA SER A 80 -3.94 14.85 -7.41
C SER A 80 -5.25 14.12 -7.09
N ALA A 81 -5.85 13.43 -8.07
CA ALA A 81 -7.04 12.62 -7.89
C ALA A 81 -6.77 11.36 -7.04
N LEU A 82 -5.69 10.61 -7.30
CA LEU A 82 -5.30 9.47 -6.43
C LEU A 82 -4.96 9.92 -5.00
N SER A 83 -4.34 11.09 -4.83
CA SER A 83 -4.08 11.67 -3.51
C SER A 83 -5.37 12.07 -2.79
N SER A 84 -6.36 12.58 -3.53
CA SER A 84 -7.67 13.00 -2.98
C SER A 84 -8.55 11.79 -2.64
N LEU A 85 -8.53 10.77 -3.49
CA LEU A 85 -9.10 9.43 -3.28
C LEU A 85 -8.57 8.79 -1.99
N ALA A 86 -7.25 8.77 -1.78
CA ALA A 86 -6.65 8.27 -0.55
C ALA A 86 -7.15 9.06 0.68
N ALA A 87 -7.19 10.39 0.59
CA ALA A 87 -7.70 11.25 1.66
C ALA A 87 -9.22 11.10 1.91
N ALA A 88 -10.01 10.67 0.93
CA ALA A 88 -11.41 10.32 1.11
C ALA A 88 -11.55 9.00 1.90
N LEU A 89 -10.77 7.97 1.51
CA LEU A 89 -10.78 6.65 2.16
C LEU A 89 -10.29 6.72 3.62
N GLU A 90 -9.30 7.55 3.94
CA GLU A 90 -8.83 7.76 5.34
C GLU A 90 -9.94 8.25 6.30
N ARG A 91 -11.03 8.84 5.79
CA ARG A 91 -12.12 9.39 6.63
C ARG A 91 -13.18 8.38 7.08
N VAL A 92 -12.96 7.07 6.85
CA VAL A 92 -13.89 5.97 7.15
C VAL A 92 -15.23 6.12 6.41
N LEU A 93 -15.20 5.85 5.11
CA LEU A 93 -16.40 5.65 4.33
C LEU A 93 -16.99 4.25 4.60
N PRO A 94 -18.29 4.10 4.91
CA PRO A 94 -18.95 2.81 5.07
C PRO A 94 -19.24 2.18 3.70
N LEU A 95 -18.19 1.80 2.97
CA LEU A 95 -18.30 1.19 1.65
C LEU A 95 -18.64 -0.30 1.78
N ASP A 96 -19.71 -0.74 1.12
CA ASP A 96 -20.11 -2.14 1.01
C ASP A 96 -20.36 -2.48 -0.47
N GLU A 97 -19.51 -3.33 -1.05
CA GLU A 97 -19.52 -3.75 -2.45
C GLU A 97 -20.85 -4.38 -2.89
N ALA A 98 -21.62 -4.95 -1.96
CA ALA A 98 -22.94 -5.51 -2.26
C ALA A 98 -24.00 -4.43 -2.54
N THR A 99 -23.72 -3.16 -2.24
CA THR A 99 -24.66 -2.03 -2.35
C THR A 99 -24.10 -0.81 -3.08
N ASP A 100 -22.77 -0.70 -3.20
CA ASP A 100 -22.07 0.41 -3.85
C ASP A 100 -21.05 -0.15 -4.86
N ALA A 101 -21.10 0.33 -6.11
CA ALA A 101 -20.17 -0.07 -7.17
C ALA A 101 -18.82 0.69 -7.11
N ARG A 102 -18.73 1.79 -6.35
CA ARG A 102 -17.50 2.60 -6.22
C ARG A 102 -16.24 1.78 -5.88
N PRO A 103 -16.25 0.78 -4.98
CA PRO A 103 -15.05 -0.01 -4.66
C PRO A 103 -14.41 -0.68 -5.87
N LEU A 104 -15.22 -1.33 -6.71
CA LEU A 104 -14.73 -2.01 -7.92
C LEU A 104 -14.21 -1.02 -8.96
N VAL A 105 -14.87 0.13 -9.10
CA VAL A 105 -14.44 1.22 -9.98
C VAL A 105 -13.10 1.80 -9.49
N VAL A 106 -13.00 2.17 -8.21
CA VAL A 106 -11.76 2.65 -7.57
C VAL A 106 -10.62 1.65 -7.76
N PHE A 107 -10.87 0.37 -7.52
CA PHE A 107 -9.89 -0.69 -7.69
C PHE A 107 -9.40 -0.81 -9.14
N ALA A 108 -10.30 -0.82 -10.12
CA ALA A 108 -9.97 -0.90 -11.54
C ALA A 108 -9.13 0.30 -12.00
N LEU A 109 -9.45 1.52 -11.53
CA LEU A 109 -8.69 2.73 -11.84
C LEU A 109 -7.29 2.69 -11.23
N CYS A 110 -7.17 2.29 -9.97
CA CYS A 110 -5.87 2.12 -9.32
C CYS A 110 -5.03 1.05 -10.02
N GLY A 111 -5.64 -0.08 -10.41
CA GLY A 111 -4.99 -1.12 -11.20
C GLY A 111 -4.48 -0.62 -12.56
N ALA A 112 -5.23 0.25 -13.24
CA ALA A 112 -4.79 0.89 -14.47
C ALA A 112 -3.60 1.86 -14.25
N SER A 113 -3.60 2.62 -13.15
CA SER A 113 -2.48 3.48 -12.75
C SER A 113 -1.23 2.66 -12.34
N ILE A 114 -1.38 1.54 -11.62
CA ILE A 114 -0.29 0.61 -11.28
C ILE A 114 0.32 0.00 -12.55
N LYS A 115 -0.52 -0.49 -13.49
CA LYS A 115 -0.05 -1.04 -14.77
C LYS A 115 0.78 -0.04 -15.59
N LYS A 116 0.35 1.23 -15.64
CA LYS A 116 1.14 2.33 -16.27
C LYS A 116 2.40 2.66 -15.45
N GLY A 117 2.29 2.65 -14.13
CA GLY A 117 3.34 2.87 -13.16
C GLY A 117 4.55 1.94 -13.27
N ASN A 118 4.29 0.70 -13.66
CA ASN A 118 5.33 -0.30 -13.91
C ASN A 118 5.96 -0.22 -15.32
N THR A 119 5.74 0.90 -16.04
CA THR A 119 6.48 1.28 -17.26
C THR A 119 7.45 2.42 -16.97
N THR A 120 8.58 2.48 -17.68
CA THR A 120 9.87 3.07 -17.26
C THR A 120 9.96 4.62 -17.12
N SER A 121 8.85 5.35 -16.97
CA SER A 121 8.87 6.80 -16.74
C SER A 121 8.99 7.15 -15.25
N PRO A 122 9.91 8.05 -14.82
CA PRO A 122 9.96 8.51 -13.43
C PRO A 122 8.63 9.15 -12.94
N THR A 123 7.82 9.69 -13.85
CA THR A 123 6.51 10.27 -13.51
C THR A 123 5.40 9.23 -13.31
N SER A 124 5.51 8.02 -13.87
CA SER A 124 4.49 6.98 -13.69
C SER A 124 4.60 6.33 -12.29
N GLY A 125 5.81 6.25 -11.73
CA GLY A 125 6.07 5.65 -10.41
C GLY A 125 5.31 6.32 -9.26
N LYS A 126 5.13 7.66 -9.30
CA LYS A 126 4.33 8.38 -8.30
C LYS A 126 2.83 8.09 -8.42
N GLU A 127 2.30 7.98 -9.65
CA GLU A 127 0.94 7.52 -9.91
C GLU A 127 0.74 6.09 -9.36
N ALA A 128 1.71 5.20 -9.57
CA ALA A 128 1.72 3.84 -9.02
C ALA A 128 1.66 3.82 -7.47
N ARG A 129 2.51 4.62 -6.81
CA ARG A 129 2.58 4.69 -5.34
C ARG A 129 1.28 5.17 -4.70
N LEU A 130 0.64 6.19 -5.30
CA LEU A 130 -0.63 6.71 -4.82
C LEU A 130 -1.76 5.69 -5.05
N ALA A 131 -1.74 4.97 -6.17
CA ALA A 131 -2.68 3.89 -6.46
C ALA A 131 -2.51 2.68 -5.50
N PHE A 132 -1.28 2.25 -5.20
CA PHE A 132 -1.02 1.23 -4.17
C PHE A 132 -1.54 1.67 -2.80
N ARG A 133 -1.31 2.94 -2.39
CA ARG A 133 -1.89 3.49 -1.16
C ARG A 133 -3.43 3.43 -1.17
N ALA A 134 -4.06 3.85 -2.27
CA ALA A 134 -5.51 3.85 -2.42
C ALA A 134 -6.12 2.43 -2.37
N VAL A 135 -5.49 1.41 -3.00
CA VAL A 135 -5.95 0.02 -2.95
C VAL A 135 -5.87 -0.56 -1.52
N GLY A 136 -4.75 -0.34 -0.83
CA GLY A 136 -4.62 -0.78 0.57
C GLY A 136 -5.61 -0.06 1.50
N LEU A 137 -5.81 1.24 1.33
CA LEU A 137 -6.83 2.00 2.09
C LEU A 137 -8.24 1.50 1.78
N LEU A 138 -8.58 1.23 0.51
CA LEU A 138 -9.88 0.69 0.10
C LEU A 138 -10.17 -0.63 0.82
N ALA A 139 -9.24 -1.57 0.78
CA ALA A 139 -9.39 -2.86 1.45
C ALA A 139 -9.58 -2.71 2.98
N LEU A 140 -8.94 -1.71 3.62
CA LEU A 140 -9.14 -1.39 5.03
C LEU A 140 -10.43 -0.61 5.32
N THR A 141 -11.05 0.07 4.33
CA THR A 141 -12.37 0.72 4.49
C THR A 141 -13.56 -0.22 4.29
N LEU A 142 -13.40 -1.24 3.44
CA LEU A 142 -14.49 -2.10 3.00
C LEU A 142 -15.15 -2.87 4.15
N LEU A 143 -16.47 -2.90 4.11
CA LEU A 143 -17.30 -3.67 5.01
C LEU A 143 -17.62 -5.06 4.43
N ASN A 144 -18.05 -5.96 5.31
CA ASN A 144 -18.79 -7.19 5.06
C ASN A 144 -18.16 -8.30 4.16
N GLY A 145 -17.09 -8.04 3.39
CA GLY A 145 -16.30 -9.11 2.77
C GLY A 145 -15.39 -8.74 1.59
N GLY A 146 -15.72 -7.69 0.82
CA GLY A 146 -15.09 -7.39 -0.49
C GLY A 146 -13.57 -7.19 -0.50
N SER A 147 -12.94 -6.98 0.67
CA SER A 147 -11.49 -7.01 0.83
C SER A 147 -10.86 -8.34 0.38
N THR A 148 -11.62 -9.45 0.35
CA THR A 148 -11.18 -10.77 -0.11
C THR A 148 -10.94 -10.78 -1.62
N GLU A 149 -11.90 -10.27 -2.38
CA GLU A 149 -11.84 -10.07 -3.82
C GLU A 149 -10.72 -9.08 -4.20
N ILE A 150 -10.59 -7.97 -3.46
CA ILE A 150 -9.48 -7.01 -3.63
C ILE A 150 -8.12 -7.68 -3.38
N LEU A 151 -7.98 -8.55 -2.37
CA LEU A 151 -6.75 -9.33 -2.15
C LEU A 151 -6.46 -10.28 -3.33
N ALA A 152 -7.46 -11.03 -3.78
CA ALA A 152 -7.31 -12.00 -4.86
C ALA A 152 -6.85 -11.34 -6.18
N GLU A 153 -7.48 -10.23 -6.57
CA GLU A 153 -7.18 -9.51 -7.81
C GLU A 153 -5.91 -8.65 -7.74
N SER A 154 -5.56 -8.13 -6.55
CA SER A 154 -4.33 -7.32 -6.38
C SER A 154 -3.07 -8.17 -6.19
N PHE A 155 -3.18 -9.39 -5.64
CA PHE A 155 -2.02 -10.22 -5.34
C PHE A 155 -1.09 -10.45 -6.55
N PRO A 156 -1.57 -10.79 -7.78
CA PRO A 156 -0.69 -11.02 -8.92
C PRO A 156 0.14 -9.79 -9.32
N MET A 157 -0.44 -8.59 -9.30
CA MET A 157 0.28 -7.36 -9.65
C MET A 157 1.25 -6.91 -8.54
N LEU A 158 0.87 -7.12 -7.27
CA LEU A 158 1.74 -6.87 -6.12
C LEU A 158 2.93 -7.83 -6.11
N ALA A 159 2.68 -9.14 -6.21
CA ALA A 159 3.73 -10.16 -6.26
C ALA A 159 4.70 -9.96 -7.43
N LYS A 160 4.20 -9.60 -8.62
CA LYS A 160 5.06 -9.25 -9.78
C LYS A 160 5.93 -8.01 -9.50
N THR A 161 5.37 -6.99 -8.83
CA THR A 161 6.12 -5.78 -8.44
C THR A 161 7.23 -6.12 -7.43
N LEU A 162 6.97 -7.02 -6.48
CA LEU A 162 7.97 -7.50 -5.52
C LEU A 162 9.06 -8.39 -6.16
N GLN A 163 8.71 -9.23 -7.15
CA GLN A 163 9.68 -10.05 -7.88
C GLN A 163 10.72 -9.20 -8.64
N PHE A 164 10.34 -8.02 -9.12
CA PHE A 164 11.24 -7.07 -9.79
C PHE A 164 11.84 -6.01 -8.84
N ALA A 165 11.71 -6.16 -7.52
CA ALA A 165 12.15 -5.16 -6.53
C ALA A 165 13.59 -4.62 -6.72
N PRO A 166 14.62 -5.42 -7.10
CA PRO A 166 15.97 -4.90 -7.36
C PRO A 166 16.07 -3.89 -8.52
N ALA A 167 15.12 -3.93 -9.46
CA ALA A 167 15.08 -3.08 -10.64
C ALA A 167 14.09 -1.90 -10.52
N MET A 168 13.49 -1.69 -9.34
CA MET A 168 12.45 -0.69 -9.12
C MET A 168 12.87 0.37 -8.08
N GLU A 169 12.27 1.55 -8.18
CA GLU A 169 12.45 2.63 -7.18
C GLU A 169 12.03 2.13 -5.79
N ALA A 170 12.91 2.32 -4.79
CA ALA A 170 12.69 1.85 -3.42
C ALA A 170 11.31 2.26 -2.85
N ALA A 171 10.89 3.51 -3.07
CA ALA A 171 9.59 4.00 -2.63
C ALA A 171 8.40 3.26 -3.28
N THR A 172 8.54 2.75 -4.52
CA THR A 172 7.51 1.98 -5.21
C THR A 172 7.43 0.55 -4.67
N VAL A 173 8.57 -0.08 -4.38
CA VAL A 173 8.61 -1.39 -3.73
C VAL A 173 7.99 -1.30 -2.32
N ILE A 174 8.34 -0.26 -1.55
CA ILE A 174 7.77 -0.02 -0.21
C ILE A 174 6.25 0.19 -0.28
N ALA A 175 5.75 0.97 -1.25
CA ALA A 175 4.31 1.14 -1.44
C ALA A 175 3.60 -0.18 -1.81
N ALA A 176 4.24 -1.06 -2.59
CA ALA A 176 3.71 -2.38 -2.91
C ALA A 176 3.74 -3.35 -1.71
N LEU A 177 4.81 -3.33 -0.90
CA LEU A 177 4.91 -4.07 0.36
C LEU A 177 3.80 -3.65 1.35
N ASP A 178 3.63 -2.34 1.53
CA ASP A 178 2.60 -1.76 2.37
C ASP A 178 1.18 -2.07 1.88
N CYS A 179 0.95 -1.97 0.56
CA CYS A 179 -0.33 -2.34 -0.05
C CYS A 179 -0.63 -3.82 0.17
N LEU A 180 0.33 -4.72 -0.07
CA LEU A 180 0.18 -6.16 0.15
C LEU A 180 -0.14 -6.47 1.62
N ALA A 181 0.59 -5.86 2.56
CA ALA A 181 0.30 -5.98 3.98
C ALA A 181 -1.13 -5.53 4.34
N ALA A 182 -1.60 -4.39 3.79
CA ALA A 182 -2.93 -3.87 4.04
C ALA A 182 -4.05 -4.76 3.44
N VAL A 183 -3.95 -5.15 2.16
CA VAL A 183 -4.98 -6.01 1.52
C VAL A 183 -5.02 -7.40 2.12
N THR A 184 -3.88 -7.98 2.49
CA THR A 184 -3.82 -9.31 3.12
C THR A 184 -4.39 -9.27 4.55
N PHE A 185 -4.11 -8.21 5.33
CA PHE A 185 -4.72 -8.04 6.65
C PHE A 185 -6.25 -7.94 6.59
N ALA A 186 -6.78 -7.23 5.59
CA ALA A 186 -8.22 -7.03 5.44
C ALA A 186 -8.96 -8.23 4.80
N GLY A 187 -8.31 -8.91 3.84
CA GLY A 187 -8.96 -9.87 2.94
C GLY A 187 -8.63 -11.34 3.16
N ALA A 188 -7.61 -11.71 3.92
CA ALA A 188 -7.24 -13.11 4.10
C ALA A 188 -8.23 -13.86 5.01
N LEU A 189 -9.08 -14.70 4.41
CA LEU A 189 -10.01 -15.57 5.13
C LEU A 189 -9.30 -16.85 5.63
N GLY A 190 -8.35 -17.36 4.84
CA GLY A 190 -7.57 -18.57 5.11
C GLY A 190 -6.11 -18.31 5.50
N PRO A 191 -5.44 -19.27 6.19
CA PRO A 191 -4.01 -19.16 6.46
C PRO A 191 -3.18 -19.16 5.16
N GLU A 192 -3.61 -19.91 4.13
CA GLU A 192 -2.95 -20.02 2.83
C GLU A 192 -2.77 -18.67 2.11
N GLU A 193 -3.75 -17.77 2.23
CA GLU A 193 -3.73 -16.45 1.57
C GLU A 193 -2.72 -15.51 2.21
N ALA A 194 -2.64 -15.56 3.54
CA ALA A 194 -1.63 -14.85 4.31
C ALA A 194 -0.23 -15.47 4.11
N GLU A 195 -0.11 -16.79 4.11
CA GLU A 195 1.15 -17.50 3.86
C GLU A 195 1.71 -17.20 2.46
N ARG A 196 0.85 -17.17 1.43
CA ARG A 196 1.22 -16.75 0.06
C ARG A 196 1.76 -15.32 0.02
N SER A 197 1.15 -14.42 0.79
CA SER A 197 1.57 -13.02 0.92
C SER A 197 2.91 -12.90 1.65
N LEU A 198 3.08 -13.64 2.74
CA LEU A 198 4.32 -13.72 3.51
C LEU A 198 5.47 -14.30 2.69
N LYS A 199 5.23 -15.35 1.89
CA LYS A 199 6.21 -15.90 0.93
C LYS A 199 6.63 -14.85 -0.11
N ALA A 200 5.71 -14.04 -0.61
CA ALA A 200 6.02 -12.96 -1.54
C ALA A 200 6.92 -11.89 -0.89
N ILE A 201 6.58 -11.40 0.30
CA ILE A 201 7.42 -10.44 1.04
C ILE A 201 8.78 -11.06 1.40
N TRP A 202 8.80 -12.30 1.89
CA TRP A 202 10.03 -13.01 2.25
C TRP A 202 11.00 -13.15 1.08
N SER A 203 10.49 -13.31 -0.16
CA SER A 203 11.34 -13.33 -1.36
C SER A 203 12.03 -12.00 -1.70
N VAL A 204 11.60 -10.88 -1.10
CA VAL A 204 12.29 -9.58 -1.17
C VAL A 204 13.42 -9.50 -0.13
N ILE A 205 13.21 -10.11 1.04
CA ILE A 205 14.20 -10.16 2.13
C ILE A 205 15.33 -11.15 1.78
N PHE A 206 14.96 -12.34 1.30
CA PHE A 206 15.85 -13.43 0.92
C PHE A 206 15.51 -13.94 -0.49
N PRO A 207 15.97 -13.25 -1.55
CA PRO A 207 15.73 -13.66 -2.93
C PRO A 207 16.37 -15.01 -3.23
N ASN A 208 15.65 -15.87 -3.96
CA ASN A 208 16.11 -17.21 -4.31
C ASN A 208 17.29 -17.15 -5.31
N PRO A 209 18.52 -17.59 -4.94
CA PRO A 209 19.70 -17.49 -5.79
C PRO A 209 19.66 -18.38 -7.04
N LYS A 210 18.66 -19.28 -7.16
CA LYS A 210 18.42 -20.09 -8.36
C LYS A 210 17.47 -19.43 -9.37
N SER A 211 16.95 -18.23 -9.08
CA SER A 211 16.12 -17.48 -10.03
C SER A 211 17.00 -16.76 -11.04
N ALA A 212 16.98 -17.21 -12.29
CA ALA A 212 17.90 -16.77 -13.36
C ALA A 212 17.65 -15.33 -13.88
N THR A 213 16.77 -14.54 -13.24
CA THR A 213 16.20 -13.32 -13.83
C THR A 213 16.86 -12.00 -13.38
N VAL A 214 17.77 -12.02 -12.39
CA VAL A 214 18.41 -10.79 -11.87
C VAL A 214 19.91 -10.99 -11.63
N ALA A 215 20.73 -10.16 -12.30
CA ALA A 215 22.15 -10.10 -12.05
C ALA A 215 22.47 -9.25 -10.80
N SER A 216 22.96 -9.90 -9.74
CA SER A 216 23.82 -9.34 -8.66
C SER A 216 23.38 -8.03 -7.99
N THR A 217 22.10 -7.68 -8.00
CA THR A 217 21.55 -6.46 -7.39
C THR A 217 20.75 -6.83 -6.14
N LYS A 218 21.32 -6.52 -4.96
CA LYS A 218 20.60 -6.59 -3.68
C LYS A 218 19.62 -5.41 -3.61
N VAL A 219 18.46 -5.62 -2.98
CA VAL A 219 17.54 -4.52 -2.65
C VAL A 219 18.20 -3.54 -1.67
N THR A 220 17.76 -2.28 -1.68
CA THR A 220 18.31 -1.25 -0.77
C THR A 220 17.97 -1.58 0.69
N PRO A 221 18.79 -1.12 1.67
CA PRO A 221 18.48 -1.34 3.10
C PRO A 221 17.11 -0.80 3.51
N GLN A 222 16.67 0.31 2.92
CA GLN A 222 15.32 0.87 3.12
C GLN A 222 14.20 -0.10 2.70
N VAL A 223 14.35 -0.77 1.56
CA VAL A 223 13.40 -1.81 1.10
C VAL A 223 13.48 -3.04 2.00
N LEU A 224 14.68 -3.45 2.39
CA LEU A 224 14.90 -4.62 3.25
C LEU A 224 14.27 -4.44 4.65
N ALA A 225 14.43 -3.27 5.26
CA ALA A 225 13.80 -2.92 6.54
C ALA A 225 12.27 -2.87 6.42
N ALA A 226 11.73 -2.26 5.36
CA ALA A 226 10.29 -2.22 5.10
C ALA A 226 9.70 -3.63 4.84
N ALA A 227 10.41 -4.49 4.13
CA ALA A 227 10.03 -5.88 3.91
C ALA A 227 10.02 -6.67 5.23
N ALA A 228 11.03 -6.50 6.09
CA ALA A 228 11.06 -7.13 7.42
C ALA A 228 9.90 -6.65 8.31
N SER A 229 9.62 -5.35 8.40
CA SER A 229 8.48 -4.84 9.19
C SER A 229 7.11 -5.22 8.62
N THR A 230 6.94 -5.27 7.29
CA THR A 230 5.65 -5.70 6.68
C THR A 230 5.42 -7.20 6.79
N TRP A 231 6.47 -8.02 6.68
CA TRP A 231 6.41 -9.45 7.03
C TRP A 231 6.04 -9.65 8.50
N THR A 232 6.73 -8.94 9.40
CA THR A 232 6.47 -9.00 10.85
C THR A 232 5.04 -8.64 11.18
N PHE A 233 4.52 -7.53 10.63
CA PHE A 233 3.12 -7.14 10.75
C PHE A 233 2.19 -8.29 10.33
N LEU A 234 2.35 -8.86 9.13
CA LEU A 234 1.50 -9.95 8.67
C LEU A 234 1.62 -11.22 9.53
N VAL A 235 2.79 -11.56 10.07
CA VAL A 235 2.95 -12.71 10.98
C VAL A 235 2.12 -12.55 12.27
N THR A 236 1.95 -11.32 12.77
CA THR A 236 1.13 -11.07 13.97
C THR A 236 -0.38 -11.17 13.74
N THR A 237 -0.85 -10.97 12.50
CA THR A 237 -2.27 -10.91 12.16
C THR A 237 -2.75 -12.20 11.49
N ALA A 238 -1.89 -12.80 10.68
CA ALA A 238 -2.10 -14.08 10.07
C ALA A 238 -2.09 -15.16 11.17
N SER A 239 -3.26 -15.74 11.44
CA SER A 239 -3.36 -16.92 12.30
C SER A 239 -2.91 -18.16 11.53
N LEU A 240 -1.61 -18.18 11.23
CA LEU A 240 -0.88 -19.15 10.40
C LEU A 240 -0.80 -20.53 11.02
N THR A 241 -0.80 -20.61 12.35
CA THR A 241 -0.37 -21.83 13.03
C THR A 241 -1.31 -22.26 14.15
N ASP A 242 -2.05 -23.33 13.88
CA ASP A 242 -2.39 -24.30 14.93
C ASP A 242 -1.09 -24.85 15.55
N ALA A 243 -1.12 -25.32 16.81
CA ALA A 243 0.02 -26.01 17.41
C ALA A 243 0.43 -27.26 16.62
N ALA A 244 -0.53 -27.94 15.96
CA ALA A 244 -0.25 -29.02 15.03
C ALA A 244 0.58 -28.55 13.83
N GLN A 245 0.26 -27.37 13.27
CA GLN A 245 0.92 -26.83 12.07
C GLN A 245 2.36 -26.36 12.35
N ARG A 246 2.65 -25.77 13.52
CA ARG A 246 4.05 -25.47 13.94
C ARG A 246 4.92 -26.72 14.00
N LYS A 247 4.32 -27.87 14.37
CA LYS A 247 5.03 -29.14 14.50
C LYS A 247 5.43 -29.71 13.13
N SER A 248 4.57 -29.59 12.11
CA SER A 248 4.90 -29.96 10.73
C SER A 248 5.87 -28.97 10.06
N GLU A 249 5.72 -27.67 10.31
CA GLU A 249 6.55 -26.62 9.70
C GLU A 249 7.90 -26.39 10.40
N ARG A 250 8.28 -27.26 11.35
CA ARG A 250 9.47 -27.12 12.21
C ARG A 250 10.70 -26.59 11.49
N ALA A 251 11.12 -27.26 10.42
CA ALA A 251 12.35 -26.92 9.70
C ALA A 251 12.27 -25.55 9.00
N ALA A 252 11.08 -25.15 8.53
CA ALA A 252 10.86 -23.84 7.93
C ALA A 252 10.96 -22.72 8.98
N TRP A 253 10.41 -22.91 10.18
CA TRP A 253 10.52 -21.95 11.27
C TRP A 253 11.95 -21.85 11.82
N THR A 254 12.67 -22.96 11.99
CA THR A 254 14.10 -22.92 12.35
C THR A 254 14.94 -22.17 11.30
N ALA A 255 14.70 -22.40 10.00
CA ALA A 255 15.36 -21.66 8.93
C ALA A 255 14.98 -20.18 8.88
N THR A 256 13.71 -19.84 9.17
CA THR A 256 13.22 -18.46 9.28
C THR A 256 13.94 -17.71 10.40
N VAL A 257 14.09 -18.33 11.58
CA VAL A 257 14.81 -17.76 12.73
C VAL A 257 16.29 -17.53 12.41
N ALA A 258 16.97 -18.52 11.82
CA ALA A 258 18.38 -18.36 11.39
C ALA A 258 18.55 -17.26 10.33
N SER A 259 17.57 -17.11 9.43
CA SER A 259 17.57 -16.05 8.42
C SER A 259 17.38 -14.66 9.07
N LEU A 260 16.39 -14.50 9.96
CA LEU A 260 16.19 -13.25 10.72
C LEU A 260 17.42 -12.90 11.57
N ALA A 261 18.09 -13.88 12.19
CA ALA A 261 19.33 -13.66 12.92
C ALA A 261 20.41 -13.02 12.04
N SER A 262 20.58 -13.49 10.79
CA SER A 262 21.56 -12.92 9.85
C SER A 262 21.29 -11.45 9.46
N LEU A 263 20.09 -10.92 9.71
CA LEU A 263 19.77 -9.51 9.51
C LEU A 263 20.17 -8.62 10.70
N LEU A 264 20.43 -9.19 11.88
CA LEU A 264 21.10 -8.50 12.99
C LEU A 264 22.59 -8.23 12.67
N ASP A 265 23.13 -8.99 11.72
CA ASP A 265 24.48 -8.85 11.15
C ASP A 265 24.48 -8.11 9.80
N ALA A 266 23.34 -7.56 9.38
CA ALA A 266 23.26 -6.73 8.17
C ALA A 266 24.21 -5.52 8.31
N ALA A 267 25.09 -5.35 7.31
CA ALA A 267 26.22 -4.45 7.35
C ALA A 267 25.84 -2.99 7.70
N ASP A 268 26.09 -2.63 8.96
CA ASP A 268 25.91 -1.33 9.64
C ASP A 268 24.56 -0.61 9.57
N ASP A 269 23.64 -0.98 8.67
CA ASP A 269 22.32 -0.35 8.58
C ASP A 269 21.49 -0.58 9.86
N ARG A 270 21.03 0.53 10.48
CA ARG A 270 20.30 0.48 11.75
C ARG A 270 18.83 0.15 11.56
N ALA A 271 18.21 0.56 10.45
CA ALA A 271 16.80 0.30 10.18
C ALA A 271 16.56 -1.19 9.87
N VAL A 272 17.44 -1.84 9.11
CA VAL A 272 17.40 -3.29 8.87
C VAL A 272 17.56 -4.06 10.17
N ARG A 273 18.57 -3.70 10.98
CA ARG A 273 18.82 -4.37 12.28
C ARG A 273 17.65 -4.18 13.25
N MET A 274 17.07 -2.98 13.37
CA MET A 274 15.89 -2.73 14.20
C MET A 274 14.66 -3.52 13.72
N ALA A 275 14.39 -3.56 12.42
CA ALA A 275 13.27 -4.34 11.87
C ALA A 275 13.44 -5.85 12.09
N ALA A 276 14.67 -6.36 12.00
CA ALA A 276 15.01 -7.75 12.35
C ALA A 276 14.88 -8.02 13.86
N GLY A 277 15.18 -7.04 14.71
CA GLY A 277 14.94 -7.10 16.16
C GLY A 277 13.46 -7.18 16.50
N GLU A 278 12.62 -6.30 15.93
CA GLU A 278 11.16 -6.34 16.09
C GLU A 278 10.60 -7.69 15.59
N ALA A 279 11.07 -8.19 14.43
CA ALA A 279 10.71 -9.50 13.90
C ALA A 279 11.07 -10.66 14.86
N MET A 280 12.29 -10.66 15.41
CA MET A 280 12.74 -11.69 16.33
C MET A 280 11.95 -11.68 17.65
N ALA A 281 11.68 -10.49 18.20
CA ALA A 281 10.88 -10.34 19.42
C ALA A 281 9.45 -10.83 19.21
N VAL A 282 8.83 -10.54 18.06
CA VAL A 282 7.53 -11.09 17.65
C VAL A 282 7.59 -12.62 17.50
N CYS A 283 8.64 -13.18 16.88
CA CYS A 283 8.80 -14.63 16.75
C CYS A 283 8.98 -15.34 18.10
N VAL A 284 9.62 -14.71 19.09
CA VAL A 284 9.70 -15.25 20.46
C VAL A 284 8.34 -15.13 21.17
N GLU A 285 7.68 -13.98 21.10
CA GLU A 285 6.37 -13.76 21.75
C GLU A 285 5.27 -14.69 21.23
N LEU A 286 5.26 -14.95 19.93
CA LEU A 286 4.34 -15.89 19.28
C LEU A 286 4.80 -17.36 19.39
N ASN A 287 5.89 -17.63 20.11
CA ASN A 287 6.47 -18.95 20.34
C ASN A 287 6.76 -19.72 19.03
N LEU A 288 7.23 -18.99 18.01
CA LEU A 288 7.68 -19.52 16.71
C LEU A 288 9.14 -20.00 16.78
N THR A 289 9.93 -19.46 17.71
CA THR A 289 11.31 -19.88 18.01
C THR A 289 11.43 -21.22 18.74
N GLN A 290 10.33 -21.85 19.16
CA GLN A 290 10.28 -23.08 19.99
C GLN A 290 11.05 -24.31 19.46
N HIS A 291 11.58 -24.24 18.23
CA HIS A 291 12.34 -25.31 17.56
C HIS A 291 13.70 -24.84 17.00
N ALA A 292 14.14 -23.61 17.30
CA ALA A 292 15.56 -23.24 17.17
C ALA A 292 16.38 -24.02 18.21
N SER A 293 17.67 -24.27 17.96
CA SER A 293 18.49 -24.90 19.00
C SER A 293 18.82 -23.88 20.10
N ARG A 294 19.10 -24.36 21.31
CA ARG A 294 19.53 -23.52 22.43
C ARG A 294 20.75 -22.67 22.05
N LYS A 295 21.72 -23.25 21.33
CA LYS A 295 22.93 -22.57 20.86
C LYS A 295 22.62 -21.42 19.89
N ASP A 296 21.66 -21.62 18.98
CA ASP A 296 21.26 -20.57 18.03
C ASP A 296 20.59 -19.40 18.76
N MET A 297 19.72 -19.70 19.74
CA MET A 297 19.08 -18.68 20.57
C MET A 297 20.09 -17.95 21.48
N GLU A 298 21.07 -18.65 22.04
CA GLU A 298 22.17 -18.04 22.80
C GLU A 298 23.02 -17.10 21.92
N ALA A 299 23.29 -17.46 20.66
CA ALA A 299 23.96 -16.59 19.71
C ALA A 299 23.13 -15.34 19.34
N VAL A 300 21.81 -15.48 19.15
CA VAL A 300 20.90 -14.35 18.92
C VAL A 300 20.85 -13.42 20.14
N ILE A 301 20.79 -13.96 21.36
CA ILE A 301 20.80 -13.16 22.61
C ILE A 301 22.12 -12.40 22.76
N ALA A 302 23.26 -13.07 22.54
CA ALA A 302 24.58 -12.41 22.55
C ALA A 302 24.62 -11.25 21.54
N ARG A 303 24.13 -11.49 20.31
CA ARG A 303 24.12 -10.45 19.27
C ARG A 303 23.17 -9.28 19.58
N VAL A 304 22.01 -9.56 20.17
CA VAL A 304 21.10 -8.52 20.69
C VAL A 304 21.77 -7.72 21.83
N SER A 305 22.59 -8.36 22.66
CA SER A 305 23.36 -7.70 23.72
C SER A 305 24.43 -6.75 23.16
N ASP A 306 25.19 -7.17 22.14
CA ASP A 306 26.14 -6.29 21.42
C ASP A 306 25.44 -5.04 20.88
N LEU A 307 24.26 -5.21 20.27
CA LEU A 307 23.46 -4.13 19.68
C LEU A 307 22.82 -3.21 20.74
N ALA A 308 22.54 -3.73 21.93
CA ALA A 308 22.13 -2.97 23.13
C ALA A 308 23.30 -2.24 23.80
N ALA A 309 24.53 -2.70 23.58
CA ALA A 309 25.78 -2.11 24.09
C ALA A 309 26.43 -1.10 23.12
N GLU A 310 26.20 -1.23 21.81
CA GLU A 310 26.85 -0.52 20.69
C GLU A 310 27.24 0.95 20.98
N ALA A 311 28.48 1.33 20.67
CA ALA A 311 28.95 2.70 20.81
C ALA A 311 28.49 3.58 19.62
N GLY A 312 28.17 4.85 19.90
CA GLY A 312 27.73 5.80 18.88
C GLY A 312 28.88 6.20 17.96
N GLY A 313 29.03 5.50 16.83
CA GLY A 313 30.10 5.73 15.87
C GLY A 313 30.15 7.17 15.32
N LYS A 314 31.37 7.65 15.01
CA LYS A 314 31.58 9.01 14.49
C LYS A 314 30.86 9.19 13.15
N GLY A 315 29.86 10.08 13.13
CA GLY A 315 29.03 10.35 11.95
C GLY A 315 27.73 9.54 11.87
N ALA A 316 27.42 8.69 12.86
CA ALA A 316 26.11 8.04 12.93
C ALA A 316 24.96 9.03 13.19
N ASP A 317 23.77 8.73 12.68
CA ASP A 317 22.54 9.41 13.07
C ASP A 317 22.29 9.17 14.57
N LYS A 318 22.32 10.26 15.34
CA LYS A 318 22.17 10.24 16.81
C LYS A 318 20.77 9.83 17.25
N THR A 319 19.74 10.10 16.45
CA THR A 319 18.34 9.77 16.80
C THR A 319 18.11 8.27 16.62
N LEU A 320 18.33 7.77 15.40
CA LEU A 320 18.18 6.36 15.06
C LEU A 320 19.11 5.45 15.88
N PHE A 321 20.32 5.91 16.23
CA PHE A 321 21.21 5.19 17.16
C PHE A 321 20.62 5.08 18.58
N VAL A 322 20.01 6.14 19.12
CA VAL A 322 19.36 6.10 20.44
C VAL A 322 18.12 5.20 20.41
N GLU A 323 17.31 5.28 19.35
CA GLU A 323 16.15 4.40 19.16
C GLU A 323 16.56 2.93 19.06
N GLN A 324 17.57 2.60 18.24
CA GLN A 324 18.16 1.26 18.16
C GLN A 324 18.58 0.76 19.55
N LYS A 325 19.33 1.58 20.29
CA LYS A 325 19.89 1.17 21.59
C LYS A 325 18.83 1.01 22.66
N VAL A 326 17.76 1.79 22.64
CA VAL A 326 16.59 1.60 23.52
C VAL A 326 15.84 0.32 23.15
N MET A 327 15.58 0.09 21.87
CA MET A 327 14.87 -1.09 21.36
C MET A 327 15.59 -2.39 21.74
N PHE A 328 16.89 -2.53 21.44
CA PHE A 328 17.60 -3.78 21.75
C PHE A 328 17.77 -4.05 23.25
N ARG A 329 17.83 -3.01 24.10
CA ARG A 329 17.77 -3.20 25.57
C ARG A 329 16.43 -3.80 26.01
N GLN A 330 15.33 -3.38 25.41
CA GLN A 330 13.98 -3.91 25.70
C GLN A 330 13.83 -5.34 25.16
N ILE A 331 14.37 -5.64 23.98
CA ILE A 331 14.38 -7.00 23.41
C ILE A 331 15.24 -7.94 24.27
N LEU A 332 16.44 -7.50 24.70
CA LEU A 332 17.32 -8.26 25.59
C LEU A 332 16.62 -8.59 26.92
N ALA A 333 15.99 -7.58 27.54
CA ALA A 333 15.23 -7.72 28.78
C ALA A 333 14.09 -8.75 28.66
N PHE A 334 13.35 -8.71 27.55
CA PHE A 334 12.32 -9.68 27.23
C PHE A 334 12.88 -11.10 27.01
N MET A 335 13.95 -11.25 26.23
CA MET A 335 14.52 -12.55 25.86
C MET A 335 15.28 -13.24 27.01
N GLU A 336 15.99 -12.51 27.85
CA GLU A 336 16.76 -13.07 28.97
C GLU A 336 15.94 -13.25 30.24
N ARG A 337 15.07 -12.27 30.56
CA ARG A 337 14.42 -12.16 31.88
C ARG A 337 12.89 -12.30 31.84
N GLY A 338 12.30 -12.46 30.65
CA GLY A 338 10.85 -12.54 30.48
C GLY A 338 10.12 -11.22 30.81
N GLU A 339 10.81 -10.08 30.78
CA GLU A 339 10.18 -8.77 30.98
C GLU A 339 9.16 -8.48 29.87
N ARG A 340 8.06 -7.80 30.21
CA ARG A 340 7.01 -7.49 29.22
C ARG A 340 7.52 -6.47 28.19
N ALA A 341 6.96 -6.53 26.99
CA ALA A 341 7.21 -5.53 25.96
C ALA A 341 6.78 -4.12 26.45
N PRO A 342 7.42 -3.04 25.96
CA PRO A 342 7.16 -1.68 26.45
C PRO A 342 5.71 -1.26 26.16
N THR A 343 5.03 -0.65 27.14
CA THR A 343 3.65 -0.17 26.94
C THR A 343 3.63 1.08 26.07
N VAL A 344 3.34 0.91 24.78
CA VAL A 344 3.04 2.02 23.86
C VAL A 344 1.58 2.43 24.01
N ALA A 345 1.30 3.73 24.13
CA ALA A 345 -0.06 4.23 24.33
C ALA A 345 -0.38 5.45 23.44
N VAL A 346 -1.52 5.39 22.74
CA VAL A 346 -2.00 6.44 21.82
C VAL A 346 -3.36 6.96 22.31
N ARG A 347 -3.47 8.26 22.54
CA ARG A 347 -4.73 8.91 22.94
C ARG A 347 -5.73 8.89 21.78
N THR A 348 -7.00 8.58 22.03
CA THR A 348 -8.03 8.55 20.98
C THR A 348 -8.85 9.84 20.89
N THR A 349 -8.77 10.70 21.90
CA THR A 349 -9.60 11.91 22.09
C THR A 349 -8.75 13.12 22.52
N SER A 350 -9.28 14.32 22.26
CA SER A 350 -8.84 15.58 22.88
C SER A 350 -9.62 15.94 24.16
N SER A 351 -10.75 15.29 24.41
CA SER A 351 -11.57 15.47 25.61
C SER A 351 -11.04 14.71 26.83
N GLU A 352 -11.38 15.17 28.03
CA GLU A 352 -10.77 14.77 29.30
C GLU A 352 -10.94 13.28 29.70
N LYS A 353 -11.92 12.58 29.11
CA LYS A 353 -12.02 11.12 29.21
C LYS A 353 -10.88 10.47 28.41
N LYS A 354 -9.82 10.05 29.12
CA LYS A 354 -8.60 9.40 28.63
C LYS A 354 -8.83 8.00 28.06
N GLU A 355 -9.55 7.90 26.94
CA GLU A 355 -9.46 6.73 26.08
C GLU A 355 -8.06 6.66 25.46
N MET A 356 -7.38 5.53 25.69
CA MET A 356 -6.03 5.29 25.17
C MET A 356 -5.96 3.87 24.60
N ILE A 357 -5.62 3.75 23.32
CA ILE A 357 -5.18 2.49 22.73
C ILE A 357 -3.84 2.16 23.38
N LYS A 358 -3.72 0.99 24.00
CA LYS A 358 -2.47 0.47 24.57
C LYS A 358 -2.00 -0.74 23.78
N ALA A 359 -0.69 -0.92 23.71
CA ALA A 359 -0.03 -2.12 23.21
C ALA A 359 1.11 -2.47 24.19
N SER A 360 1.02 -3.64 24.83
CA SER A 360 1.96 -4.14 25.84
C SER A 360 2.73 -5.39 25.39
N THR A 361 2.57 -5.78 24.12
CA THR A 361 3.13 -6.98 23.48
C THR A 361 3.80 -6.57 22.17
N TRP A 362 4.91 -7.21 21.80
CA TRP A 362 5.64 -6.95 20.55
C TRP A 362 4.74 -7.09 19.32
N ALA A 363 3.88 -8.11 19.30
CA ALA A 363 2.91 -8.30 18.23
C ALA A 363 1.91 -7.14 18.13
N LYS A 364 1.42 -6.61 19.27
CA LYS A 364 0.53 -5.44 19.28
C LYS A 364 1.24 -4.14 18.94
N ILE A 365 2.52 -4.01 19.29
CA ILE A 365 3.37 -2.87 18.93
C ILE A 365 3.60 -2.85 17.41
N ALA A 366 3.95 -3.97 16.79
CA ALA A 366 4.10 -4.09 15.33
C ALA A 366 2.78 -3.78 14.59
N GLN A 367 1.64 -4.27 15.07
CA GLN A 367 0.30 -3.93 14.56
C GLN A 367 0.02 -2.42 14.62
N LEU A 368 0.31 -1.80 15.77
CA LEU A 368 0.12 -0.37 15.98
C LEU A 368 1.07 0.47 15.11
N ASN A 369 2.32 0.06 14.98
CA ASN A 369 3.35 0.73 14.17
C ASN A 369 2.97 0.74 12.68
N PHE A 370 2.62 -0.42 12.12
CA PHE A 370 2.19 -0.51 10.72
C PHE A 370 0.90 0.27 10.48
N LEU A 371 -0.17 0.00 11.25
CA LEU A 371 -1.48 0.56 10.97
C LEU A 371 -1.54 2.08 11.20
N ARG A 372 -0.84 2.62 12.20
CA ARG A 372 -0.70 4.07 12.41
C ARG A 372 0.05 4.74 11.26
N ARG A 373 1.12 4.13 10.75
CA ARG A 373 1.89 4.64 9.61
C ARG A 373 1.08 4.56 8.32
N PHE A 374 0.37 3.46 8.09
CA PHE A 374 -0.39 3.25 6.86
C PHE A 374 -1.66 4.09 6.81
N LEU A 375 -2.49 4.09 7.85
CA LEU A 375 -3.75 4.84 7.90
C LEU A 375 -3.57 6.35 8.09
N GLY A 376 -2.38 6.82 8.47
CA GLY A 376 -2.06 8.25 8.53
C GLY A 376 -3.00 9.04 9.44
N GLY A 377 -3.58 10.12 8.91
CA GLY A 377 -4.55 10.94 9.65
C GLY A 377 -5.84 10.18 9.95
N GLY A 378 -6.20 9.21 9.09
CA GLY A 378 -7.36 8.34 9.25
C GLY A 378 -7.29 7.35 10.41
N PHE A 379 -6.12 7.10 11.02
CA PHE A 379 -5.94 6.03 12.01
C PHE A 379 -6.96 6.06 13.16
N LEU A 380 -7.16 7.22 13.80
CA LEU A 380 -8.10 7.35 14.92
C LEU A 380 -9.57 7.25 14.51
N ALA A 381 -9.91 7.65 13.28
CA ALA A 381 -11.24 7.46 12.74
C ALA A 381 -11.50 5.96 12.50
N HIS A 382 -10.55 5.26 11.87
CA HIS A 382 -10.64 3.82 11.59
C HIS A 382 -10.78 2.99 12.86
N VAL A 383 -9.96 3.21 13.90
CA VAL A 383 -10.06 2.42 15.15
C VAL A 383 -11.41 2.60 15.86
N LYS A 384 -12.02 3.79 15.79
CA LYS A 384 -13.33 4.06 16.43
C LYS A 384 -14.54 3.64 15.58
N GLY A 385 -14.51 3.91 14.29
CA GLY A 385 -15.64 3.70 13.38
C GLY A 385 -15.71 2.27 12.85
N ASN A 386 -14.58 1.73 12.39
CA ASN A 386 -14.54 0.50 11.60
C ASN A 386 -14.38 -0.74 12.50
N LYS A 387 -15.32 -1.70 12.34
CA LYS A 387 -15.40 -2.95 13.11
C LYS A 387 -14.15 -3.82 13.01
N MET A 388 -13.40 -3.76 11.90
CA MET A 388 -12.15 -4.49 11.68
C MET A 388 -11.09 -4.19 12.77
N PHE A 389 -11.02 -2.94 13.22
CA PHE A 389 -9.99 -2.48 14.16
C PHE A 389 -10.42 -2.58 15.63
N LYS A 390 -11.73 -2.60 15.92
CA LYS A 390 -12.25 -2.70 17.29
C LYS A 390 -11.76 -3.95 18.01
N GLU A 391 -11.76 -5.10 17.33
CA GLU A 391 -11.24 -6.35 17.89
C GLU A 391 -9.71 -6.40 17.97
N THR A 392 -9.01 -5.48 17.28
CA THR A 392 -7.54 -5.43 17.24
C THR A 392 -6.96 -4.53 18.35
N PHE A 393 -7.68 -3.46 18.73
CA PHE A 393 -7.22 -2.42 19.66
C PHE A 393 -8.26 -2.09 20.75
N ASP A 394 -8.98 -3.10 21.23
CA ASP A 394 -10.15 -2.94 22.11
C ASP A 394 -9.82 -2.11 23.37
N VAL A 395 -10.49 -0.97 23.53
CA VAL A 395 -10.03 0.13 24.40
C VAL A 395 -10.43 -0.12 25.85
N GLY A 396 -9.64 -0.93 26.54
CA GLY A 396 -9.79 -1.23 27.98
C GLY A 396 -10.10 -2.70 28.31
N ALA A 397 -10.07 -3.62 27.35
CA ALA A 397 -10.22 -5.05 27.60
C ALA A 397 -8.94 -5.67 28.20
N ASP A 398 -9.07 -6.81 28.92
CA ASP A 398 -7.92 -7.60 29.37
C ASP A 398 -7.20 -8.23 28.16
N GLU A 399 -5.95 -7.83 27.96
CA GLU A 399 -5.09 -8.20 26.84
C GLU A 399 -4.92 -9.72 26.71
N LYS A 400 -5.04 -10.48 27.82
CA LYS A 400 -5.01 -11.96 27.80
C LYS A 400 -6.17 -12.58 27.02
N ALA A 401 -7.33 -11.94 26.95
CA ALA A 401 -8.46 -12.42 26.17
C ALA A 401 -8.29 -12.15 24.66
N ALA A 402 -7.70 -10.99 24.32
CA ALA A 402 -7.49 -10.54 22.94
C ALA A 402 -6.52 -11.43 22.14
N LEU A 403 -5.59 -12.12 22.80
CA LEU A 403 -4.69 -13.10 22.19
C LEU A 403 -5.43 -14.32 21.58
N SER A 404 -6.71 -14.53 21.90
CA SER A 404 -7.51 -15.65 21.37
C SER A 404 -8.04 -15.46 19.94
N ILE A 405 -7.29 -14.78 19.06
CA ILE A 405 -7.59 -14.60 17.62
C ILE A 405 -7.99 -15.94 16.95
N ALA A 406 -7.34 -17.04 17.34
CA ALA A 406 -7.67 -18.39 16.88
C ALA A 406 -9.11 -18.86 17.21
N LYS A 407 -9.70 -18.43 18.34
CA LYS A 407 -11.05 -18.87 18.75
C LYS A 407 -12.17 -18.19 17.94
N ARG A 408 -12.03 -16.92 17.55
CA ARG A 408 -13.08 -16.21 16.78
C ARG A 408 -13.25 -16.73 15.34
N LYS A 409 -12.30 -17.51 14.80
CA LYS A 409 -12.46 -18.24 13.53
C LYS A 409 -13.65 -19.23 13.51
N LEU A 410 -14.21 -19.62 14.66
CA LEU A 410 -15.45 -20.40 14.70
C LEU A 410 -16.66 -19.62 14.13
N ASN A 411 -16.75 -18.32 14.43
CA ASN A 411 -17.77 -17.42 13.83
C ASN A 411 -17.48 -17.13 12.35
N VAL A 412 -16.22 -17.24 11.91
CA VAL A 412 -15.88 -17.14 10.47
C VAL A 412 -16.46 -18.34 9.69
N LYS A 413 -16.51 -19.56 10.26
CA LYS A 413 -17.21 -20.69 9.61
C LYS A 413 -18.71 -20.43 9.44
N LEU A 414 -19.35 -19.76 10.41
CA LEU A 414 -20.76 -19.36 10.29
C LEU A 414 -20.94 -18.28 9.21
N LYS A 415 -20.06 -17.27 9.17
CA LYS A 415 -20.03 -16.25 8.10
C LYS A 415 -19.75 -16.85 6.73
N GLN A 416 -18.85 -17.83 6.59
CA GLN A 416 -18.59 -18.54 5.33
C GLN A 416 -19.85 -19.23 4.79
N LYS A 417 -20.70 -19.77 5.67
CA LYS A 417 -21.99 -20.37 5.28
C LYS A 417 -22.98 -19.32 4.75
N VAL A 418 -22.99 -18.11 5.34
CA VAL A 418 -23.76 -16.95 4.84
C VAL A 418 -23.17 -16.38 3.55
N MET A 419 -21.84 -16.26 3.45
CA MET A 419 -21.15 -15.79 2.25
C MET A 419 -21.33 -16.73 1.06
N LYS A 420 -21.38 -18.06 1.27
CA LYS A 420 -21.73 -19.01 0.21
C LYS A 420 -23.16 -18.74 -0.32
N MET A 421 -24.11 -18.55 0.59
CA MET A 421 -25.49 -18.22 0.26
C MET A 421 -25.60 -16.88 -0.50
N ASN A 422 -24.86 -15.85 -0.05
CA ASN A 422 -24.77 -14.56 -0.76
C ASN A 422 -24.05 -14.67 -2.12
N ARG A 423 -23.12 -15.61 -2.30
CA ARG A 423 -22.44 -15.85 -3.58
C ARG A 423 -23.35 -16.55 -4.58
N GLU A 424 -24.17 -17.49 -4.12
CA GLU A 424 -25.25 -18.12 -4.90
C GLU A 424 -26.31 -17.07 -5.30
N LEU A 425 -26.68 -16.15 -4.39
CA LEU A 425 -27.60 -15.05 -4.67
C LEU A 425 -26.99 -13.97 -5.60
N SER A 426 -25.72 -13.61 -5.42
CA SER A 426 -25.01 -12.63 -6.26
C SER A 426 -24.80 -13.13 -7.69
N TRP A 427 -24.60 -14.43 -7.87
CA TRP A 427 -24.52 -15.05 -9.20
C TRP A 427 -25.82 -14.88 -10.00
N ALA A 428 -26.97 -14.90 -9.35
CA ALA A 428 -28.27 -14.64 -9.98
C ALA A 428 -28.50 -13.15 -10.36
N VAL A 429 -27.68 -12.21 -9.84
CA VAL A 429 -27.85 -10.76 -10.04
C VAL A 429 -26.84 -10.17 -11.03
N LYS A 430 -25.63 -10.74 -11.15
CA LYS A 430 -24.52 -10.13 -11.92
C LYS A 430 -24.68 -10.16 -13.45
N ASN A 431 -25.73 -10.78 -13.98
CA ASN A 431 -26.04 -10.74 -15.42
C ASN A 431 -26.94 -9.53 -15.74
N VAL A 432 -26.30 -8.35 -15.86
CA VAL A 432 -26.83 -7.00 -16.22
C VAL A 432 -25.63 -6.15 -16.72
N TYR A 433 -25.62 -5.33 -17.79
CA TYR A 433 -26.38 -5.19 -19.05
C TYR A 433 -25.66 -4.14 -19.95
N CYS A 434 -25.53 -4.34 -21.29
CA CYS A 434 -25.25 -3.33 -22.35
C CYS A 434 -25.12 -4.04 -23.72
N LEU A 435 -25.89 -3.80 -24.80
CA LEU A 435 -26.30 -2.57 -25.56
C LEU A 435 -25.19 -1.92 -26.40
N PRO A 436 -25.50 -1.24 -27.54
CA PRO A 436 -26.82 -0.94 -28.15
C PRO A 436 -26.98 -1.64 -29.55
N GLN A 437 -27.84 -1.31 -30.53
CA GLN A 437 -28.89 -0.28 -30.75
C GLN A 437 -29.86 -0.72 -31.89
N GLY A 438 -31.05 -0.11 -32.01
CA GLY A 438 -31.89 -0.10 -33.23
C GLY A 438 -33.35 -0.56 -33.05
N ALA A 439 -34.30 0.14 -33.67
CA ALA A 439 -35.76 -0.05 -33.58
C ALA A 439 -36.40 0.23 -32.18
N GLN A 440 -37.74 0.12 -32.12
CA GLN A 440 -38.60 0.57 -31.01
C GLN A 440 -38.59 -0.39 -29.78
N PRO A 441 -39.12 0.02 -28.61
CA PRO A 441 -38.56 -0.38 -27.31
C PRO A 441 -38.79 -1.88 -26.96
N PRO A 442 -37.75 -2.58 -26.45
CA PRO A 442 -37.82 -4.00 -26.11
C PRO A 442 -38.16 -4.27 -24.63
N GLU A 443 -38.79 -5.41 -24.37
CA GLU A 443 -39.03 -5.93 -23.02
C GLU A 443 -37.86 -6.81 -22.52
N SER A 444 -37.21 -6.39 -21.43
CA SER A 444 -36.39 -7.21 -20.51
C SER A 444 -35.04 -7.83 -20.95
N ASN A 445 -34.06 -7.78 -20.04
CA ASN A 445 -33.37 -8.99 -19.54
C ASN A 445 -31.87 -9.22 -19.90
N LYS A 446 -31.45 -9.11 -21.17
CA LYS A 446 -30.33 -9.96 -21.68
C LYS A 446 -28.94 -9.25 -21.73
N PRO A 447 -27.84 -9.79 -21.12
CA PRO A 447 -26.68 -8.96 -20.72
C PRO A 447 -25.24 -9.49 -21.00
N ASP A 448 -25.05 -10.66 -21.63
CA ASP A 448 -23.85 -11.51 -21.47
C ASP A 448 -22.59 -11.08 -22.27
N GLN A 449 -22.23 -9.78 -22.32
CA GLN A 449 -21.12 -9.28 -23.16
C GLN A 449 -20.06 -8.39 -22.48
N LEU A 450 -20.16 -8.07 -21.19
CA LEU A 450 -19.16 -7.20 -20.51
C LEU A 450 -17.88 -7.89 -19.99
N LEU A 451 -17.65 -9.17 -20.28
CA LEU A 451 -16.46 -9.93 -19.84
C LEU A 451 -15.65 -10.58 -20.99
N LYS A 452 -15.41 -9.83 -22.08
CA LYS A 452 -14.46 -10.22 -23.15
C LYS A 452 -13.51 -9.10 -23.57
N LEU A 453 -12.71 -8.62 -22.62
CA LEU A 453 -11.36 -8.10 -22.89
C LEU A 453 -10.39 -9.05 -22.18
N GLY A 454 -9.53 -9.72 -22.94
CA GLY A 454 -8.65 -10.78 -22.41
C GLY A 454 -7.54 -10.24 -21.51
N TRP A 455 -7.30 -10.91 -20.38
CA TRP A 455 -6.21 -10.60 -19.45
C TRP A 455 -5.14 -11.70 -19.56
N HIS A 456 -4.10 -11.40 -20.34
CA HIS A 456 -2.83 -12.13 -20.44
C HIS A 456 -1.68 -11.13 -20.30
#